data_AF-A0AAU5YK11-F1
#
_entry.id   AF-A0AAU5YK11-F1
#
_cell.length_a   1.000
_cell.length_b   1.000
_cell.length_c   1.000
_cell.angle_alpha   90.00
_cell.angle_beta   90.00
_cell.angle_gamma   90.00
#
_symmetry.space_group_name_H-M   'P 1'
#
loop_
_entity.id
_entity.type
_entity.pdbx_description
1 polymer ?
#
loop_
_entity_poly.entity_id
_entity_poly.type
_entity_poly.pdbx_seq_one_letter_code
_entity_poly.pdbx_strand_id
1 'polypeptide(L)'
;MPSPPARQWWVIYQEPNPAQIEVVAVETPPEDDAAHDKRCAELEASGQAAYVITAPDKDVAGDVALRIWSEELVNSPTRLAAANAYLATLNQSTD
;
A
#
# COMPACT_ATOMS: atom_id res chain seq x y z
N MET A 1 2.93 23.18 -19.96
CA MET A 1 2.25 23.50 -18.68
C MET A 1 3.14 22.97 -17.56
N PRO A 2 3.48 23.76 -16.52
CA PRO A 2 4.18 23.23 -15.36
C PRO A 2 3.27 22.25 -14.61
N SER A 3 3.84 21.14 -14.15
CA SER A 3 3.11 20.16 -13.34
C SER A 3 2.60 20.82 -12.05
N PRO A 4 1.44 20.39 -11.51
CA PRO A 4 0.97 20.85 -10.21
C PRO A 4 2.06 20.62 -9.14
N PRO A 5 2.14 21.49 -8.11
CA PRO A 5 3.05 21.25 -7.00
C PRO A 5 2.73 19.91 -6.34
N ALA A 6 3.76 19.15 -5.99
CA ALA A 6 3.58 17.89 -5.29
C ALA A 6 2.92 18.13 -3.94
N ARG A 7 1.98 17.26 -3.58
CA ARG A 7 1.31 17.25 -2.27
C ARG A 7 1.36 15.84 -1.68
N GLN A 8 1.09 15.75 -0.38
CA GLN A 8 1.00 14.47 0.30
C GLN A 8 -0.34 13.79 0.01
N TRP A 9 -0.28 12.48 -0.11
CA TRP A 9 -1.40 11.57 -0.32
C TRP A 9 -1.25 10.39 0.62
N TRP A 10 -2.38 9.94 1.18
CA TRP A 10 -2.49 8.66 1.87
C TRP A 10 -2.96 7.63 0.86
N VAL A 11 -2.07 6.71 0.50
CA VAL A 11 -2.39 5.56 -0.35
C VAL A 11 -2.74 4.40 0.57
N ILE A 12 -4.04 4.17 0.75
CA ILE A 12 -4.58 3.11 1.58
C ILE A 12 -4.50 1.80 0.81
N TYR A 13 -3.93 0.79 1.45
CA TYR A 13 -3.75 -0.52 0.87
C TYR A 13 -4.11 -1.63 1.86
N GLN A 14 -4.31 -2.82 1.30
CA GLN A 14 -4.38 -4.07 2.03
C GLN A 14 -3.48 -5.11 1.37
N GLU A 15 -2.98 -6.06 2.17
CA GLU A 15 -2.23 -7.22 1.69
C GLU A 15 -3.07 -8.48 1.92
N PRO A 16 -3.92 -8.89 0.96
CA PRO A 16 -4.82 -10.03 1.15
C PRO A 16 -4.05 -11.35 1.28
N ASN A 17 -2.81 -11.39 0.78
CA ASN A 17 -1.88 -12.49 0.95
C ASN A 17 -0.43 -11.95 0.85
N PRO A 18 0.58 -12.74 1.25
CA PRO A 18 1.97 -12.28 1.26
C PRO A 18 2.57 -11.93 -0.13
N ALA A 19 1.91 -12.31 -1.22
CA ALA A 19 2.37 -12.10 -2.60
C ALA A 19 1.58 -11.01 -3.34
N GLN A 20 0.67 -10.29 -2.66
CA GLN A 20 -0.22 -9.33 -3.29
C GLN A 20 -0.45 -8.08 -2.42
N ILE A 21 -0.53 -6.94 -3.09
CA ILE A 21 -1.07 -5.68 -2.55
C ILE A 21 -2.29 -5.26 -3.36
N GLU A 22 -3.26 -4.65 -2.70
CA GLU A 22 -4.36 -3.94 -3.32
C GLU A 22 -4.40 -2.51 -2.79
N VAL A 23 -4.39 -1.53 -3.68
CA VAL A 23 -4.68 -0.13 -3.33
C VAL A 23 -6.19 0.04 -3.25
N VAL A 24 -6.68 0.30 -2.04
CA VAL A 24 -8.11 0.44 -1.74
C VAL A 24 -8.59 1.85 -2.01
N ALA A 25 -7.78 2.86 -1.65
CA ALA A 25 -8.12 4.26 -1.84
C ALA A 25 -6.86 5.14 -1.87
N VAL A 26 -6.99 6.32 -2.49
CA VAL A 26 -5.99 7.39 -2.39
C VAL A 26 -6.70 8.66 -1.97
N GLU A 27 -6.37 9.15 -0.78
CA GLU A 27 -7.02 10.29 -0.16
C GLU A 27 -6.01 11.33 0.33
N THR A 28 -6.49 12.54 0.63
CA THR A 28 -5.67 13.56 1.29
C THR A 28 -5.45 13.17 2.75
N PRO A 29 -4.26 13.46 3.33
CA PRO A 29 -4.02 13.26 4.75
C PRO A 29 -5.06 13.99 5.61
N PRO A 30 -5.39 13.46 6.81
CA PRO A 30 -6.18 14.17 7.80
C PRO A 30 -5.55 15.52 8.17
N GLU A 31 -6.40 16.54 8.41
CA GLU A 31 -5.95 17.92 8.65
C GLU A 31 -5.42 18.17 10.06
N ASP A 32 -5.81 17.33 11.03
CA ASP A 32 -5.42 17.43 12.43
C ASP A 32 -5.13 16.06 13.06
N ASP A 33 -4.49 16.08 14.24
CA ASP A 33 -4.04 14.89 14.96
C ASP A 33 -5.20 13.99 15.40
N ALA A 34 -6.36 14.56 15.75
CA ALA A 34 -7.51 13.77 16.19
C ALA A 34 -8.15 13.01 15.01
N ALA A 35 -8.23 13.65 13.84
CA ALA A 35 -8.66 13.04 12.60
C ALA A 35 -7.64 12.00 12.11
N HIS A 36 -6.35 12.27 12.28
CA HIS A 36 -5.27 11.32 12.02
C HIS A 36 -5.42 10.04 12.85
N ASP A 37 -5.52 10.18 14.17
CA ASP A 37 -5.63 9.04 15.08
C ASP A 37 -6.90 8.22 14.83
N LYS A 38 -8.02 8.91 14.61
CA LYS A 38 -9.28 8.25 14.22
C LYS A 38 -9.11 7.48 12.92
N ARG A 39 -8.48 8.08 11.90
CA ARG A 39 -8.32 7.41 10.60
C ARG A 39 -7.40 6.20 10.70
N CYS A 40 -6.30 6.30 11.43
CA CYS A 40 -5.43 5.15 11.72
C CYS A 40 -6.20 4.02 12.41
N ALA A 41 -7.01 4.32 13.42
CA ALA A 41 -7.83 3.31 14.10
C ALA A 41 -8.85 2.63 13.17
N GLU A 42 -9.46 3.37 12.23
CA GLU A 42 -10.37 2.81 11.23
C GLU A 42 -9.65 1.88 10.24
N LEU A 43 -8.44 2.26 9.81
CA LEU A 43 -7.62 1.44 8.92
C LEU A 43 -7.20 0.14 9.62
N GLU A 44 -6.69 0.23 10.85
CA GLU A 44 -6.33 -0.93 11.67
C GLU A 44 -7.53 -1.87 11.88
N ALA A 45 -8.70 -1.33 12.24
CA ALA A 45 -9.93 -2.11 12.41
C ALA A 45 -10.38 -2.81 11.12
N SER A 46 -9.98 -2.29 9.95
CA SER A 46 -10.30 -2.83 8.63
C SER A 46 -9.19 -3.72 8.06
N GLY A 47 -8.09 -3.95 8.79
CA GLY A 47 -6.92 -4.68 8.30
C GLY A 47 -6.18 -3.97 7.17
N GLN A 48 -6.31 -2.64 7.10
CA GLN A 48 -5.70 -1.78 6.10
C GLN A 48 -4.55 -0.98 6.69
N ALA A 49 -3.68 -0.49 5.81
CA ALA A 49 -2.58 0.42 6.15
C ALA A 49 -2.49 1.54 5.11
N ALA A 50 -1.69 2.57 5.37
CA ALA A 50 -1.49 3.66 4.42
C ALA A 50 0.00 3.97 4.21
N TYR A 51 0.39 4.17 2.96
CA TYR A 51 1.64 4.87 2.62
C TYR A 51 1.38 6.38 2.54
N VAL A 52 2.30 7.18 3.07
CA VAL A 52 2.30 8.64 2.91
C VAL A 52 3.22 9.01 1.75
N ILE A 53 2.64 9.36 0.60
CA ILE A 53 3.37 9.58 -0.65
C ILE A 53 3.26 11.03 -1.10
N THR A 54 4.39 11.62 -1.47
CA THR A 54 4.44 12.95 -2.10
C THR A 54 4.38 12.81 -3.62
N ALA A 55 3.31 13.30 -4.24
CA ALA A 55 3.05 13.18 -5.68
C ALA A 55 2.21 14.35 -6.22
N PRO A 56 2.27 14.65 -7.54
CA PRO A 56 1.47 15.72 -8.15
C PRO A 56 -0.05 15.44 -8.08
N ASP A 57 -0.45 14.18 -8.17
CA ASP A 57 -1.84 13.75 -8.10
C ASP A 57 -1.97 12.34 -7.48
N LYS A 58 -3.23 11.93 -7.29
CA LYS A 58 -3.59 10.66 -6.64
C LYS A 58 -3.18 9.42 -7.44
N ASP A 59 -3.16 9.52 -8.77
CA ASP A 59 -2.88 8.38 -9.63
C ASP A 59 -1.38 8.07 -9.59
N VAL A 60 -0.55 9.12 -9.67
CA VAL A 60 0.90 9.02 -9.46
C VAL A 60 1.25 8.54 -8.05
N ALA A 61 0.49 8.96 -7.03
CA ALA A 61 0.70 8.46 -5.67
C ALA A 61 0.47 6.94 -5.57
N GLY A 62 -0.62 6.45 -6.17
CA GLY A 62 -0.93 5.02 -6.25
C GLY A 62 0.17 4.22 -6.96
N ASP A 63 0.62 4.70 -8.12
CA ASP A 63 1.71 4.05 -8.88
C ASP A 63 3.02 3.98 -8.07
N VAL A 64 3.36 5.05 -7.36
CA VAL A 64 4.55 5.10 -6.52
C VAL A 64 4.44 4.12 -5.36
N ALA A 65 3.29 4.02 -4.70
CA ALA A 65 3.07 3.07 -3.62
C ALA A 65 3.20 1.61 -4.10
N LEU A 66 2.61 1.27 -5.25
CA LEU A 66 2.72 -0.06 -5.84
C LEU A 66 4.17 -0.42 -6.20
N ARG A 67 4.94 0.55 -6.71
CA ARG A 67 6.36 0.37 -7.00
C ARG A 67 7.15 0.13 -5.71
N ILE A 68 6.95 0.95 -4.67
CA ILE A 68 7.63 0.79 -3.37
C ILE A 68 7.34 -0.59 -2.80
N TRP A 69 6.08 -1.01 -2.77
CA TRP A 69 5.71 -2.32 -2.27
C TRP A 69 6.38 -3.46 -3.05
N SER A 70 6.40 -3.36 -4.38
CA SER A 70 7.04 -4.35 -5.24
C SER A 70 8.56 -4.43 -5.00
N GLU A 71 9.21 -3.28 -4.81
CA GLU A 71 10.62 -3.19 -4.45
C GLU A 71 10.88 -3.80 -3.07
N GLU A 72 10.04 -3.51 -2.07
CA GLU A 72 10.15 -4.10 -0.73
C GLU A 72 9.94 -5.61 -0.74
N LEU A 73 8.99 -6.10 -1.54
CA LEU A 73 8.74 -7.53 -1.71
C LEU A 73 9.98 -8.27 -2.20
N VAL A 74 10.66 -7.75 -3.22
CA VAL A 74 11.83 -8.42 -3.81
C VAL A 74 13.12 -8.19 -3.02
N ASN A 75 13.26 -7.03 -2.37
CA ASN A 75 14.48 -6.68 -1.64
C ASN A 75 14.49 -7.20 -0.20
N SER A 76 13.35 -7.59 0.37
CA SER A 76 13.27 -8.21 1.70
C SER A 76 13.28 -9.74 1.58
N PRO A 77 14.35 -10.43 2.03
CA PRO A 77 14.41 -11.90 1.98
C PRO A 77 13.23 -12.58 2.68
N THR A 78 12.76 -11.99 3.79
CA THR A 78 11.62 -12.51 4.56
C THR A 78 10.31 -12.36 3.80
N ARG A 79 10.04 -11.18 3.21
CA ARG A 79 8.81 -10.97 2.41
C ARG A 79 8.82 -11.87 1.17
N LEU A 80 9.96 -11.94 0.48
CA LEU A 80 10.12 -12.81 -0.69
C LEU A 80 9.90 -14.29 -0.34
N ALA A 81 10.45 -14.77 0.78
CA ALA A 81 10.25 -16.14 1.23
C ALA A 81 8.78 -16.44 1.57
N ALA A 82 8.09 -15.51 2.25
CA ALA A 82 6.67 -15.66 2.56
C ALA A 82 5.79 -15.70 1.29
N ALA A 83 6.06 -14.81 0.34
CA ALA A 83 5.38 -14.78 -0.95
C ALA A 83 5.59 -16.07 -1.75
N ASN A 84 6.84 -16.54 -1.85
CA ASN A 84 7.17 -17.78 -2.54
C ASN A 84 6.52 -19.01 -1.88
N ALA A 85 6.50 -19.05 -0.54
CA ALA A 85 5.82 -20.12 0.19
C ALA A 85 4.31 -20.14 -0.12
N TYR A 86 3.66 -18.98 -0.13
CA TYR A 86 2.25 -18.86 -0.51
C TYR A 86 2.00 -19.28 -1.97
N LEU A 87 2.83 -18.83 -2.91
CA LEU A 87 2.69 -19.22 -4.32
C LEU A 87 2.89 -20.74 -4.53
N ALA A 88 3.78 -21.36 -3.76
CA ALA A 88 3.98 -22.80 -3.81
C ALA A 88 2.74 -23.59 -3.34
N THR A 89 1.99 -23.11 -2.34
CA THR A 89 0.75 -23.79 -1.90
C THR A 89 -0.36 -23.69 -2.95
N LEU A 90 -0.44 -22.58 -3.68
CA LEU A 90 -1.40 -22.43 -4.79
C LEU A 90 -1.10 -23.42 -5.93
N ASN A 91 0.17 -23.58 -6.30
CA ASN A 91 0.58 -24.50 -7.35
C ASN A 91 0.41 -25.99 -6.97
N GLN A 92 0.40 -26.31 -5.68
CA GLN A 92 0.13 -27.66 -5.17
C GLN A 92 -1.36 -28.00 -5.13
N SER A 93 -2.25 -27.02 -5.21
CA SER A 93 -3.71 -27.23 -5.11
C SER A 93 -4.37 -27.59 -6.44
N THR A 94 -3.57 -27.89 -7.47
CA THR A 94 -4.00 -28.15 -8.86
C THR A 94 -3.92 -29.61 -9.31
N ASP A 95 -3.78 -30.57 -8.38
CA ASP A 95 -3.88 -32.01 -8.63
C ASP A 95 -5.25 -32.58 -8.23
#